data_AF-A0A8H5RBB7-F1
#
_entry.id   AF-A0A8H5RBB7-F1
#
_cell.length_a   1.000
_cell.length_b   1.000
_cell.length_c   1.000
_cell.angle_alpha   90.00
_cell.angle_beta   90.00
_cell.angle_gamma   90.00
#
_symmetry.space_group_name_H-M   'P 1'
#
loop_
_entity.id
_entity.type
_entity.pdbx_description
1 polymer ?
#
loop_
_entity_poly.entity_id
_entity_poly.type
_entity_poly.pdbx_seq_one_letter_code
_entity_poly.pdbx_strand_id
1 'polypeptide(L)'
;MHNSDAAQTKPSSDHPSWLVYFDERIEEESDEVFSEAPYYGIVRDLLLATNDGDTAVDEAITKFYDLYAAQVRNKKKDPPEYGAGHTLNSISIVAFEAAVKLWYTSPEHQKLADFLIGIKKGAKDEFDEENLQFVYIGWGLEAAAQEQWNAGYVDTWTAKNSDEPENVWAGAWLSASALIGKLFQGGCLENDGHHWITKDLERTFETSTRGDIKTDPGRQAQVLSAVNYILLAGEAFVKGAKNPLPKWKFELNENKWRLWASKIKEVAETVDENARWGLKARAQDAYERMVELYPEAFSSDESTRE
;
A
#
# COMPACT_ATOMS: atom_id res chain seq x y z
N MET A 1 32.24 -7.00 43.81
CA MET A 1 33.14 -5.94 43.25
C MET A 1 34.03 -6.65 42.25
N HIS A 2 34.05 -6.43 40.93
CA HIS A 2 33.51 -5.42 40.02
C HIS A 2 33.03 -6.12 38.74
N ASN A 3 31.82 -5.82 38.27
CA ASN A 3 31.50 -5.09 37.03
C ASN A 3 32.60 -5.06 35.94
N SER A 4 32.28 -5.66 34.79
CA SER A 4 32.60 -5.06 33.50
C SER A 4 31.45 -5.37 32.54
N ASP A 5 30.43 -4.51 32.60
CA ASP A 5 29.50 -4.31 31.48
C ASP A 5 30.32 -3.75 30.32
N ALA A 6 30.67 -4.62 29.37
CA ALA A 6 31.05 -4.17 28.04
C ALA A 6 29.75 -3.76 27.35
N ALA A 7 29.39 -2.48 27.49
CA ALA A 7 28.36 -1.85 26.69
C ALA A 7 28.71 -2.06 25.21
N GLN A 8 27.96 -2.94 24.54
CA GLN A 8 27.91 -3.00 23.09
C GLN A 8 27.27 -1.69 22.61
N THR A 9 28.10 -0.70 22.31
CA THR A 9 27.70 0.41 21.47
C THR A 9 27.47 -0.13 20.06
N LYS A 10 26.20 -0.39 19.72
CA LYS A 10 25.76 -0.50 18.32
C LYS A 10 26.28 0.73 17.58
N PRO A 11 27.02 0.60 16.46
CA PRO A 11 27.35 1.75 15.65
C PRO A 11 26.05 2.36 15.14
N SER A 12 25.79 3.63 15.45
CA SER A 12 24.76 4.38 14.75
C SER A 12 25.26 4.57 13.34
N SER A 13 24.70 3.84 12.37
CA SER A 13 24.92 4.17 10.97
C SER A 13 24.28 5.54 10.73
N ASP A 14 25.01 6.48 10.13
CA ASP A 14 24.48 7.79 9.70
C ASP A 14 23.40 7.65 8.59
N HIS A 15 23.16 6.43 8.12
CA HIS A 15 22.20 6.10 7.07
C HIS A 15 20.82 5.70 7.64
N PRO A 16 19.71 6.04 6.93
CA PRO A 16 18.39 5.53 7.25
C PRO A 16 18.36 3.99 7.30
N SER A 17 17.58 3.41 8.21
CA SER A 17 17.49 1.96 8.39
C SER A 17 17.03 1.21 7.13
N TRP A 18 16.18 1.83 6.30
CA TRP A 18 15.76 1.26 5.03
C TRP A 18 16.94 1.17 4.05
N LEU A 19 17.87 2.12 4.06
CA LEU A 19 19.02 2.10 3.15
C LEU A 19 19.98 0.97 3.52
N VAL A 20 20.24 0.79 4.82
CA VAL A 20 21.05 -0.33 5.32
C VAL A 20 20.44 -1.67 4.88
N TYR A 21 19.13 -1.84 5.04
CA TYR A 21 18.44 -3.04 4.59
C TYR A 21 18.63 -3.31 3.08
N PHE A 22 18.53 -2.27 2.25
CA PHE A 22 18.69 -2.41 0.80
C PHE A 22 20.14 -2.75 0.42
N ASP A 23 21.12 -2.16 1.08
CA ASP A 23 22.53 -2.46 0.82
C ASP A 23 22.86 -3.91 1.23
N GLU A 24 22.35 -4.38 2.37
CA GLU A 24 22.47 -5.78 2.81
C GLU A 24 21.83 -6.74 1.80
N ARG A 25 20.60 -6.44 1.33
CA ARG A 25 19.91 -7.28 0.34
C ARG A 25 20.63 -7.33 -1.00
N ILE A 26 21.19 -6.21 -1.46
CA ILE A 26 21.97 -6.19 -2.71
C ILE A 26 23.23 -7.07 -2.58
N GLU A 27 23.89 -7.06 -1.43
CA GLU A 27 25.06 -7.91 -1.16
C GLU A 27 24.68 -9.39 -1.05
N GLU A 28 23.61 -9.72 -0.33
CA GLU A 28 23.14 -11.11 -0.18
C GLU A 28 22.70 -11.72 -1.52
N GLU A 29 22.00 -10.93 -2.34
CA GLU A 29 21.45 -11.38 -3.62
C GLU A 29 22.48 -11.40 -4.75
N SER A 30 23.67 -10.79 -4.60
CA SER A 30 24.58 -10.58 -5.74
C SER A 30 25.18 -11.86 -6.31
N ASP A 31 25.30 -12.90 -5.47
CA ASP A 31 25.90 -14.19 -5.85
C ASP A 31 24.85 -15.25 -6.23
N GLU A 32 23.55 -14.89 -6.21
CA GLU A 32 22.48 -15.82 -6.52
C GLU A 32 22.29 -16.06 -8.02
N VAL A 33 21.98 -17.31 -8.39
CA VAL A 33 21.71 -17.70 -9.78
C VAL A 33 20.46 -16.99 -10.34
N PHE A 34 19.51 -16.66 -9.47
CA PHE A 34 18.29 -15.91 -9.78
C PHE A 34 18.25 -14.59 -8.98
N SER A 35 19.36 -13.85 -9.00
CA SER A 35 19.53 -12.60 -8.23
C SER A 35 18.40 -11.58 -8.42
N GLU A 36 17.83 -11.12 -7.30
CA GLU A 36 16.93 -9.96 -7.26
C GLU A 36 17.66 -8.63 -7.03
N ALA A 37 18.98 -8.65 -6.85
CA ALA A 37 19.81 -7.46 -6.57
C ALA A 37 19.56 -6.27 -7.53
N PRO A 38 19.34 -6.47 -8.86
CA PRO A 38 19.02 -5.36 -9.75
C PRO A 38 17.70 -4.64 -9.39
N TYR A 39 16.69 -5.36 -8.90
CA TYR A 39 15.42 -4.76 -8.49
C TYR A 39 15.58 -3.93 -7.21
N TYR A 40 16.33 -4.44 -6.23
CA TYR A 40 16.73 -3.66 -5.05
C TYR A 40 17.51 -2.41 -5.44
N GLY A 41 18.44 -2.51 -6.40
CA GLY A 41 19.19 -1.37 -6.92
C GLY A 41 18.29 -0.29 -7.54
N ILE A 42 17.31 -0.67 -8.36
CA ILE A 42 16.35 0.27 -8.97
C ILE A 42 15.57 1.03 -7.90
N VAL A 43 15.00 0.31 -6.93
CA VAL A 43 14.18 0.93 -5.87
C VAL A 43 15.04 1.79 -4.94
N ARG A 44 16.24 1.33 -4.56
CA ARG A 44 17.17 2.13 -3.75
C ARG A 44 17.52 3.43 -4.44
N ASP A 45 17.90 3.38 -5.72
CA ASP A 45 18.28 4.56 -6.50
C ASP A 45 17.10 5.54 -6.62
N LEU A 46 15.88 5.04 -6.87
CA LEU A 46 14.65 5.84 -6.89
C LEU A 46 14.45 6.62 -5.58
N LEU A 47 14.65 5.95 -4.44
CA LEU A 47 14.48 6.53 -3.12
C LEU A 47 15.59 7.52 -2.75
N LEU A 48 16.82 7.29 -3.19
CA LEU A 48 17.97 8.18 -2.99
C LEU A 48 17.97 9.42 -3.91
N ALA A 49 17.18 9.38 -4.98
CA ALA A 49 17.18 10.41 -6.01
C ALA A 49 16.80 11.79 -5.43
N THR A 50 17.72 12.75 -5.56
CA THR A 50 17.59 14.14 -5.07
C THR A 50 17.04 15.10 -6.14
N ASN A 51 16.87 14.63 -7.37
CA ASN A 51 16.21 15.33 -8.47
C ASN A 51 14.69 15.41 -8.25
N ASP A 52 14.02 16.11 -9.16
CA ASP A 52 12.56 16.19 -9.19
C ASP A 52 11.93 14.78 -9.18
N GLY A 53 10.85 14.62 -8.41
CA GLY A 53 10.24 13.32 -8.14
C GLY A 53 9.79 12.59 -9.40
N ASP A 54 9.27 13.32 -10.39
CA ASP A 54 8.79 12.72 -11.65
C ASP A 54 9.98 12.23 -12.48
N THR A 55 11.08 13.00 -12.50
CA THR A 55 12.31 12.59 -13.21
C THR A 55 12.90 11.30 -12.62
N ALA A 56 12.95 11.20 -11.29
CA ALA A 56 13.43 9.98 -10.61
C ALA A 56 12.57 8.76 -10.95
N VAL A 57 11.24 8.94 -10.99
CA VAL A 57 10.29 7.90 -11.34
C VAL A 57 10.49 7.44 -12.78
N ASP A 58 10.59 8.36 -13.74
CA ASP A 58 10.80 8.04 -15.16
C ASP A 58 12.12 7.30 -15.41
N GLU A 59 13.19 7.72 -14.74
CA GLU A 59 14.49 7.04 -14.80
C GLU A 59 14.41 5.62 -14.24
N ALA A 60 13.72 5.41 -13.12
CA ALA A 60 13.52 4.10 -12.53
C ALA A 60 12.67 3.17 -13.43
N ILE A 61 11.61 3.71 -14.05
CA ILE A 61 10.78 2.97 -15.02
C ILE A 61 11.62 2.53 -16.21
N THR A 62 12.46 3.44 -16.72
CA THR A 62 13.36 3.14 -17.85
C THR A 62 14.34 2.02 -17.48
N LYS A 63 14.99 2.11 -16.31
CA LYS A 63 15.89 1.04 -15.81
C LYS A 63 15.17 -0.31 -15.69
N PHE A 64 13.92 -0.31 -15.21
CA PHE A 64 13.11 -1.53 -15.11
C PHE A 64 12.82 -2.14 -16.49
N TYR A 65 12.41 -1.33 -17.47
CA TYR A 65 12.16 -1.83 -18.82
C TYR A 65 13.43 -2.34 -19.52
N ASP A 66 14.55 -1.64 -19.34
CA ASP A 66 15.85 -2.08 -19.88
C ASP A 66 16.29 -3.41 -19.26
N LEU A 67 16.08 -3.58 -17.95
CA LEU A 67 16.35 -4.84 -17.25
C LEU A 67 15.49 -5.98 -17.79
N TYR A 68 14.18 -5.76 -17.97
CA TYR A 68 13.27 -6.74 -18.58
C TYR A 68 13.74 -7.14 -19.99
N ALA A 69 14.02 -6.16 -20.86
CA ALA A 69 14.46 -6.43 -22.22
C ALA A 69 15.78 -7.22 -22.26
N ALA A 70 16.72 -6.92 -21.36
CA ALA A 70 17.97 -7.66 -21.23
C ALA A 70 17.73 -9.11 -20.77
N GLN A 71 16.83 -9.34 -19.81
CA GLN A 71 16.48 -10.68 -19.34
C GLN A 71 15.83 -11.53 -20.43
N VAL A 72 14.89 -10.95 -21.21
CA VAL A 72 14.23 -11.66 -22.33
C VAL A 72 15.26 -12.07 -23.40
N ARG A 73 16.22 -11.20 -23.74
CA ARG A 73 17.31 -11.53 -24.68
C ARG A 73 18.15 -12.73 -24.23
N ASN A 74 18.32 -12.88 -22.91
CA ASN A 74 19.17 -13.91 -22.31
C ASN A 74 18.42 -15.21 -21.97
N LYS A 75 17.10 -15.15 -21.75
CA LYS A 75 16.25 -16.32 -21.41
C LYS A 75 15.34 -16.71 -22.58
N LYS A 76 15.81 -17.62 -23.43
CA LYS A 76 15.05 -18.12 -24.61
C LYS A 76 13.95 -19.16 -24.30
N LYS A 77 13.60 -19.42 -23.03
CA LYS A 77 12.80 -20.61 -22.66
C LYS A 77 11.39 -20.34 -22.13
N ASP A 78 11.13 -19.16 -21.57
CA ASP A 78 9.81 -18.87 -20.99
C ASP A 78 8.96 -18.06 -21.99
N PRO A 79 7.63 -18.30 -22.04
CA PRO A 79 6.73 -17.40 -22.74
C PRO A 79 6.95 -15.96 -22.25
N PRO A 80 7.12 -14.98 -23.15
CA PRO A 80 7.46 -13.60 -22.79
C PRO A 80 6.49 -12.93 -21.81
N GLU A 81 5.20 -13.27 -21.91
CA GLU A 81 4.14 -12.84 -20.99
C GLU A 81 4.31 -13.43 -19.58
N TYR A 82 4.69 -14.71 -19.48
CA TYR A 82 4.95 -15.34 -18.19
C TYR A 82 6.17 -14.69 -17.51
N GLY A 83 7.22 -14.42 -18.30
CA GLY A 83 8.40 -13.67 -17.83
C GLY A 83 8.06 -12.27 -17.36
N ALA A 84 7.20 -11.53 -18.08
CA ALA A 84 6.79 -10.18 -17.70
C ALA A 84 6.06 -10.13 -16.36
N GLY A 85 5.17 -11.09 -16.10
CA GLY A 85 4.49 -11.22 -14.82
C GLY A 85 5.45 -11.48 -13.64
N HIS A 86 6.44 -12.37 -13.82
CA HIS A 86 7.47 -12.63 -12.80
C HIS A 86 8.34 -11.40 -12.55
N THR A 87 8.80 -10.73 -13.61
CA THR A 87 9.59 -9.50 -13.48
C THR A 87 8.81 -8.39 -12.76
N LEU A 88 7.51 -8.26 -13.04
CA LEU A 88 6.65 -7.32 -12.32
C LEU A 88 6.45 -7.73 -10.86
N ASN A 89 6.35 -9.03 -10.58
CA ASN A 89 6.21 -9.53 -9.21
C ASN A 89 7.45 -9.20 -8.36
N SER A 90 8.65 -9.54 -8.83
CA SER A 90 9.90 -9.25 -8.10
C SER A 90 10.07 -7.76 -7.79
N ILE A 91 9.91 -6.86 -8.77
CA ILE A 91 10.04 -5.42 -8.49
C ILE A 91 8.94 -4.91 -7.55
N SER A 92 7.73 -5.48 -7.62
CA SER A 92 6.64 -5.11 -6.73
C SER A 92 6.89 -5.57 -5.29
N ILE A 93 7.43 -6.78 -5.08
CA ILE A 93 7.84 -7.28 -3.77
C ILE A 93 8.84 -6.31 -3.14
N VAL A 94 9.91 -5.97 -3.87
CA VAL A 94 10.93 -5.02 -3.38
C VAL A 94 10.32 -3.64 -3.06
N ALA A 95 9.41 -3.14 -3.89
CA ALA A 95 8.72 -1.87 -3.63
C ALA A 95 7.86 -1.92 -2.35
N PHE A 96 7.18 -3.04 -2.09
CA PHE A 96 6.41 -3.25 -0.86
C PHE A 96 7.32 -3.38 0.37
N GLU A 97 8.45 -4.08 0.26
CA GLU A 97 9.45 -4.16 1.34
C GLU A 97 10.03 -2.78 1.70
N ALA A 98 10.23 -1.91 0.69
CA ALA A 98 10.58 -0.51 0.94
C ALA A 98 9.45 0.25 1.62
N ALA A 99 8.21 0.09 1.12
CA ALA A 99 7.07 0.85 1.59
C ALA A 99 6.81 0.66 3.09
N VAL A 100 6.94 -0.56 3.62
CA VAL A 100 6.74 -0.83 5.06
C VAL A 100 7.82 -0.20 5.96
N LYS A 101 8.94 0.28 5.39
CA LYS A 101 10.02 0.97 6.10
C LYS A 101 9.96 2.49 5.95
N LEU A 102 9.05 3.01 5.13
CA LEU A 102 8.86 4.43 4.86
C LEU A 102 7.51 4.86 5.43
N TRP A 103 7.42 6.07 5.96
CA TRP A 103 6.14 6.56 6.46
C TRP A 103 5.20 6.83 5.28
N TYR A 104 3.94 6.37 5.34
CA TYR A 104 2.99 6.42 4.21
C TYR A 104 2.68 7.81 3.61
N THR A 105 2.95 8.86 4.37
CA THR A 105 2.78 10.27 3.94
C THR A 105 4.07 10.90 3.40
N SER A 106 5.18 10.17 3.42
CA SER A 106 6.46 10.65 2.91
C SER A 106 6.46 10.75 1.38
N PRO A 107 7.20 11.72 0.80
CA PRO A 107 7.43 11.78 -0.64
C PRO A 107 8.05 10.51 -1.21
N GLU A 108 8.95 9.86 -0.47
CA GLU A 108 9.60 8.60 -0.85
C GLU A 108 8.58 7.48 -1.05
N HIS A 109 7.60 7.37 -0.15
CA HIS A 109 6.52 6.41 -0.30
C HIS A 109 5.60 6.77 -1.49
N GLN A 110 5.47 8.06 -1.83
CA GLN A 110 4.73 8.47 -3.02
C GLN A 110 5.46 8.06 -4.30
N LYS A 111 6.78 8.25 -4.38
CA LYS A 111 7.63 7.80 -5.49
C LYS A 111 7.45 6.30 -5.78
N LEU A 112 7.36 5.46 -4.75
CA LEU A 112 7.12 4.01 -4.91
C LEU A 112 5.79 3.72 -5.61
N ALA A 113 4.73 4.42 -5.22
CA ALA A 113 3.42 4.26 -5.86
C ALA A 113 3.46 4.75 -7.31
N ASP A 114 4.02 5.93 -7.55
CA ASP A 114 4.09 6.53 -8.88
C ASP A 114 4.96 5.70 -9.83
N PHE A 115 6.03 5.08 -9.32
CA PHE A 115 6.85 4.12 -10.05
C PHE A 115 6.07 2.90 -10.53
N LEU A 116 5.36 2.20 -9.64
CA LEU A 116 4.57 1.02 -10.02
C LEU A 116 3.39 1.39 -10.95
N ILE A 117 2.74 2.53 -10.71
CA ILE A 117 1.68 3.06 -11.59
C ILE A 117 2.25 3.41 -12.97
N GLY A 118 3.42 4.03 -13.00
CA GLY A 118 4.14 4.40 -14.22
C GLY A 118 4.55 3.17 -15.04
N ILE A 119 4.98 2.09 -14.39
CA ILE A 119 5.23 0.80 -15.07
C ILE A 119 3.98 0.32 -15.80
N LYS A 120 2.79 0.37 -15.19
CA LYS A 120 1.53 0.01 -15.87
C LYS A 120 1.24 0.94 -17.04
N LYS A 121 1.37 2.26 -16.85
CA LYS A 121 1.04 3.27 -17.87
C LYS A 121 1.96 3.22 -19.10
N GLY A 122 3.25 2.90 -18.90
CA GLY A 122 4.24 2.83 -19.98
C GLY A 122 4.31 1.47 -20.68
N ALA A 123 3.63 0.45 -20.14
CA ALA A 123 3.61 -0.88 -20.72
C ALA A 123 2.88 -0.93 -22.06
N LYS A 124 3.22 -1.93 -22.87
CA LYS A 124 2.53 -2.22 -24.13
C LYS A 124 1.37 -3.19 -23.92
N ASP A 125 0.44 -3.13 -24.86
CA ASP A 125 -0.72 -4.02 -24.89
C ASP A 125 -0.32 -5.44 -25.32
N GLU A 126 0.68 -5.56 -26.19
CA GLU A 126 1.12 -6.82 -26.78
C GLU A 126 2.66 -6.91 -26.84
N PHE A 127 3.16 -8.13 -26.81
CA PHE A 127 4.59 -8.41 -26.85
C PHE A 127 5.13 -8.34 -28.28
N ASP A 128 6.29 -7.70 -28.45
CA ASP A 128 7.00 -7.57 -29.73
C ASP A 128 8.44 -8.13 -29.58
N GLU A 129 8.75 -9.19 -30.34
CA GLU A 129 10.08 -9.84 -30.35
C GLU A 129 11.16 -8.99 -31.03
N GLU A 130 10.79 -8.15 -32.00
CA GLU A 130 11.70 -7.29 -32.75
C GLU A 130 12.01 -6.01 -31.97
N ASN A 131 11.00 -5.48 -31.27
CA ASN A 131 11.14 -4.34 -30.36
C ASN A 131 10.76 -4.75 -28.94
N LEU A 132 11.66 -5.46 -28.24
CA LEU A 132 11.42 -5.95 -26.89
C LEU A 132 10.93 -4.85 -25.96
N GLN A 133 9.66 -4.95 -25.60
CA GLN A 133 8.93 -4.01 -24.76
C GLN A 133 8.19 -4.77 -23.66
N PHE A 134 8.12 -4.15 -22.49
CA PHE A 134 7.41 -4.71 -21.36
C PHE A 134 5.90 -4.68 -21.60
N VAL A 135 5.23 -5.81 -21.35
CA VAL A 135 3.77 -5.95 -21.39
C VAL A 135 3.24 -6.07 -19.96
N TYR A 136 2.18 -5.35 -19.65
CA TYR A 136 1.63 -5.36 -18.29
C TYR A 136 0.79 -6.61 -18.04
N ILE A 137 1.29 -7.46 -17.13
CA ILE A 137 0.61 -8.67 -16.70
C ILE A 137 0.20 -8.52 -15.23
N GLY A 138 -1.05 -8.13 -14.99
CA GLY A 138 -1.54 -7.66 -13.68
C GLY A 138 -1.27 -8.58 -12.49
N TRP A 139 -1.29 -9.91 -12.70
CA TRP A 139 -1.11 -10.88 -11.62
C TRP A 139 0.21 -10.69 -10.86
N GLY A 140 1.27 -10.19 -11.52
CA GLY A 140 2.57 -9.99 -10.88
C GLY A 140 2.50 -8.99 -9.72
N LEU A 141 1.87 -7.84 -9.96
CA LEU A 141 1.67 -6.80 -8.95
C LEU A 141 0.58 -7.21 -7.94
N GLU A 142 -0.52 -7.81 -8.42
CA GLU A 142 -1.62 -8.30 -7.57
C GLU A 142 -1.12 -9.33 -6.54
N ALA A 143 -0.23 -10.25 -6.93
CA ALA A 143 0.33 -11.25 -6.02
C ALA A 143 1.18 -10.62 -4.89
N ALA A 144 2.04 -9.65 -5.23
CA ALA A 144 2.85 -8.94 -4.22
C ALA A 144 1.97 -8.13 -3.26
N ALA A 145 0.95 -7.45 -3.78
CA ALA A 145 0.00 -6.72 -2.96
C ALA A 145 -0.83 -7.65 -2.06
N GLN A 146 -1.24 -8.80 -2.58
CA GLN A 146 -1.98 -9.81 -1.82
C GLN A 146 -1.16 -10.37 -0.65
N GLU A 147 0.13 -10.65 -0.87
CA GLU A 147 1.01 -11.15 0.18
C GLU A 147 1.09 -10.14 1.34
N GLN A 148 1.27 -8.86 1.03
CA GLN A 148 1.34 -7.80 2.04
C GLN A 148 0.00 -7.57 2.75
N TRP A 149 -1.11 -7.63 2.01
CA TRP A 149 -2.44 -7.57 2.59
C TRP A 149 -2.71 -8.76 3.54
N ASN A 150 -2.15 -9.94 3.25
CA ASN A 150 -2.27 -11.14 4.08
C ASN A 150 -1.25 -11.23 5.24
N ALA A 151 -0.14 -10.48 5.19
CA ALA A 151 0.99 -10.60 6.12
C ALA A 151 0.61 -10.34 7.60
N GLY A 152 -0.53 -9.73 7.85
CA GLY A 152 -1.13 -9.62 9.17
C GLY A 152 -1.74 -8.25 9.42
N TYR A 153 -2.78 -8.22 10.25
CA TYR A 153 -3.51 -6.99 10.55
C TYR A 153 -3.09 -6.47 11.91
N VAL A 154 -2.95 -5.15 12.00
CA VAL A 154 -2.72 -4.48 13.27
C VAL A 154 -4.05 -4.27 14.00
N ASP A 155 -4.13 -4.76 15.23
CA ASP A 155 -5.27 -4.58 16.12
C ASP A 155 -4.85 -4.52 17.61
N THR A 156 -5.82 -4.51 18.53
CA THR A 156 -5.58 -4.52 19.98
C THR A 156 -4.72 -5.69 20.45
N TRP A 157 -4.77 -6.85 19.78
CA TRP A 157 -3.91 -7.98 20.14
C TRP A 157 -2.46 -7.68 19.76
N THR A 158 -2.20 -7.18 18.55
CA THR A 158 -0.85 -6.78 18.12
C THR A 158 -0.24 -5.76 19.07
N ALA A 159 -1.01 -4.73 19.43
CA ALA A 159 -0.58 -3.69 20.37
C ALA A 159 -0.19 -4.23 21.77
N LYS A 160 -0.81 -5.33 22.21
CA LYS A 160 -0.55 -5.94 23.52
C LYS A 160 0.61 -6.92 23.54
N ASN A 161 0.97 -7.49 22.39
CA ASN A 161 1.91 -8.61 22.29
C ASN A 161 3.16 -8.27 21.46
N SER A 162 3.24 -7.08 20.85
CA SER A 162 4.43 -6.65 20.13
C SER A 162 5.47 -6.08 21.09
N ASP A 163 6.71 -6.57 20.96
CA ASP A 163 7.89 -6.01 21.63
C ASP A 163 8.49 -4.82 20.85
N GLU A 164 7.98 -4.55 19.64
CA GLU A 164 8.44 -3.45 18.81
C GLU A 164 7.75 -2.12 19.18
N PRO A 165 8.41 -0.98 18.96
CA PRO A 165 7.79 0.33 19.14
C PRO A 165 6.52 0.51 18.32
N GLU A 166 5.56 1.25 18.86
CA GLU A 166 4.23 1.50 18.25
C GLU A 166 4.31 1.98 16.80
N ASN A 167 5.24 2.88 16.52
CA ASN A 167 5.45 3.45 15.19
C ASN A 167 6.02 2.46 14.17
N VAL A 168 6.62 1.34 14.62
CA VAL A 168 7.18 0.31 13.74
C VAL A 168 6.06 -0.59 13.24
N TRP A 169 5.36 -1.29 14.15
CA TRP A 169 4.30 -2.22 13.73
C TRP A 169 3.09 -1.49 13.13
N ALA A 170 2.68 -0.33 13.68
CA ALA A 170 1.59 0.44 13.10
C ALA A 170 2.03 1.07 11.78
N GLY A 171 3.27 1.56 11.71
CA GLY A 171 3.81 2.20 10.52
C GLY A 171 3.91 1.25 9.33
N ALA A 172 4.38 0.03 9.55
CA ALA A 172 4.43 -0.99 8.51
C ALA A 172 3.04 -1.25 7.91
N TRP A 173 2.03 -1.49 8.77
CA TRP A 173 0.66 -1.74 8.32
C TRP A 173 0.03 -0.54 7.61
N LEU A 174 0.17 0.65 8.18
CA LEU A 174 -0.36 1.87 7.58
C LEU A 174 0.26 2.14 6.21
N SER A 175 1.54 1.84 6.03
CA SER A 175 2.27 2.07 4.80
C SER A 175 1.95 1.03 3.73
N ALA A 176 1.87 -0.25 4.10
CA ALA A 176 1.35 -1.29 3.20
C ALA A 176 -0.08 -0.96 2.71
N SER A 177 -0.98 -0.65 3.65
CA SER A 177 -2.38 -0.28 3.32
C SER A 177 -2.45 0.94 2.42
N ALA A 178 -1.65 1.97 2.70
CA ALA A 178 -1.61 3.18 1.89
C ALA A 178 -1.05 2.91 0.49
N LEU A 179 -0.03 2.07 0.34
CA LEU A 179 0.48 1.69 -0.99
C LEU A 179 -0.60 0.95 -1.79
N ILE A 180 -1.29 -0.01 -1.18
CA ILE A 180 -2.44 -0.70 -1.80
C ILE A 180 -3.50 0.31 -2.25
N GLY A 181 -3.86 1.27 -1.38
CA GLY A 181 -4.83 2.33 -1.71
C GLY A 181 -4.38 3.17 -2.91
N LYS A 182 -3.12 3.63 -2.93
CA LYS A 182 -2.56 4.40 -4.05
C LYS A 182 -2.53 3.61 -5.36
N LEU A 183 -2.12 2.34 -5.30
CA LEU A 183 -2.08 1.45 -6.48
C LEU A 183 -3.48 1.18 -7.02
N PHE A 184 -4.46 0.98 -6.14
CA PHE A 184 -5.85 0.84 -6.55
C PHE A 184 -6.39 2.12 -7.21
N GLN A 185 -6.13 3.29 -6.63
CA GLN A 185 -6.47 4.58 -7.25
C GLN A 185 -5.77 4.77 -8.61
N GLY A 186 -4.53 4.32 -8.74
CA GLY A 186 -3.76 4.32 -9.99
C GLY A 186 -4.21 3.28 -11.02
N GLY A 187 -5.23 2.48 -10.70
CA GLY A 187 -5.76 1.43 -11.57
C GLY A 187 -4.92 0.16 -11.60
N CYS A 188 -3.93 -0.03 -10.73
CA CYS A 188 -3.09 -1.24 -10.74
C CYS A 188 -3.76 -2.47 -10.09
N LEU A 189 -4.90 -2.30 -9.41
CA LEU A 189 -5.57 -3.35 -8.63
C LEU A 189 -7.07 -3.44 -8.97
N GLU A 190 -7.43 -3.36 -10.25
CA GLU A 190 -8.85 -3.27 -10.68
C GLU A 190 -9.68 -4.51 -10.34
N ASN A 191 -9.06 -5.69 -10.25
CA ASN A 191 -9.76 -6.94 -9.96
C ASN A 191 -10.04 -7.14 -8.46
N ASP A 192 -9.08 -6.76 -7.63
CA ASP A 192 -9.05 -7.11 -6.20
C ASP A 192 -9.14 -5.92 -5.26
N GLY A 193 -8.83 -4.70 -5.71
CA GLY A 193 -8.77 -3.51 -4.85
C GLY A 193 -10.11 -3.20 -4.17
N HIS A 194 -11.24 -3.32 -4.87
CA HIS A 194 -12.56 -3.19 -4.23
C HIS A 194 -12.78 -4.26 -3.16
N HIS A 195 -12.32 -5.49 -3.38
CA HIS A 195 -12.49 -6.59 -2.43
C HIS A 195 -11.66 -6.35 -1.15
N TRP A 196 -10.37 -6.09 -1.30
CA TRP A 196 -9.47 -5.89 -0.15
C TRP A 196 -9.89 -4.70 0.71
N ILE A 197 -10.17 -3.54 0.09
CA ILE A 197 -10.61 -2.34 0.82
C ILE A 197 -11.95 -2.60 1.53
N THR A 198 -12.88 -3.29 0.88
CA THR A 198 -14.16 -3.67 1.50
C THR A 198 -13.92 -4.54 2.73
N LYS A 199 -13.07 -5.57 2.64
CA LYS A 199 -12.77 -6.45 3.77
C LYS A 199 -12.08 -5.73 4.92
N ASP A 200 -11.21 -4.77 4.64
CA ASP A 200 -10.55 -3.96 5.66
C ASP A 200 -11.54 -3.04 6.38
N LEU A 201 -12.48 -2.43 5.64
CA LEU A 201 -13.56 -1.62 6.19
C LEU A 201 -14.52 -2.46 7.04
N GLU A 202 -14.97 -3.61 6.54
CA GLU A 202 -15.82 -4.56 7.29
C GLU A 202 -15.12 -5.03 8.56
N ARG A 203 -13.84 -5.39 8.47
CA ARG A 203 -13.05 -5.82 9.62
C ARG A 203 -12.96 -4.70 10.66
N THR A 204 -12.66 -3.48 10.20
CA THR A 204 -12.46 -2.34 11.08
C THR A 204 -13.74 -1.87 11.75
N PHE A 205 -14.84 -1.75 11.01
CA PHE A 205 -16.05 -1.11 11.52
C PHE A 205 -17.14 -2.06 11.98
N GLU A 206 -17.08 -3.35 11.62
CA GLU A 206 -18.16 -4.30 11.90
C GLU A 206 -17.73 -5.51 12.73
N THR A 207 -16.57 -6.12 12.48
CA THR A 207 -16.22 -7.40 13.12
C THR A 207 -15.12 -7.32 14.18
N SER A 208 -14.11 -6.47 14.00
CA SER A 208 -12.95 -6.35 14.89
C SER A 208 -12.95 -5.04 15.66
N THR A 209 -14.05 -4.74 16.35
CA THR A 209 -14.27 -3.45 17.04
C THR A 209 -13.77 -3.42 18.48
N ARG A 210 -12.83 -4.30 18.85
CA ARG A 210 -12.27 -4.36 20.21
C ARG A 210 -11.26 -3.23 20.41
N GLY A 211 -11.07 -2.85 21.68
CA GLY A 211 -10.20 -1.73 22.06
C GLY A 211 -10.96 -0.41 22.17
N ASP A 212 -10.58 0.41 23.15
CA ASP A 212 -11.13 1.76 23.29
C ASP A 212 -10.47 2.69 22.27
N ILE A 213 -11.24 3.23 21.33
CA ILE A 213 -10.74 4.10 20.26
C ILE A 213 -10.00 5.34 20.79
N LYS A 214 -10.28 5.79 22.02
CA LYS A 214 -9.61 6.95 22.61
C LYS A 214 -8.18 6.66 23.04
N THR A 215 -7.89 5.42 23.44
CA THR A 215 -6.65 5.08 24.17
C THR A 215 -5.85 3.97 23.53
N ASP A 216 -6.51 3.00 22.87
CA ASP A 216 -5.90 1.80 22.32
C ASP A 216 -5.17 2.09 20.98
N PRO A 217 -3.83 1.94 20.93
CA PRO A 217 -3.05 2.24 19.73
C PRO A 217 -3.34 1.31 18.56
N GLY A 218 -3.58 0.02 18.83
CA GLY A 218 -3.88 -0.96 17.80
C GLY A 218 -5.21 -0.64 17.12
N ARG A 219 -6.21 -0.27 17.93
CA ARG A 219 -7.52 0.17 17.43
C ARG A 219 -7.43 1.48 16.64
N GLN A 220 -6.64 2.46 17.10
CA GLN A 220 -6.42 3.71 16.34
C GLN A 220 -5.72 3.45 15.01
N ALA A 221 -4.70 2.58 14.97
CA ALA A 221 -3.99 2.22 13.74
C ALA A 221 -4.91 1.50 12.74
N GLN A 222 -5.73 0.57 13.23
CA GLN A 222 -6.72 -0.14 12.41
C GLN A 222 -7.71 0.82 11.75
N VAL A 223 -8.29 1.74 12.53
CA VAL A 223 -9.23 2.74 12.00
C VAL A 223 -8.53 3.69 11.03
N LEU A 224 -7.29 4.10 11.32
CA LEU A 224 -6.55 4.98 10.44
C LEU A 224 -6.24 4.34 9.08
N SER A 225 -5.91 3.05 9.03
CA SER A 225 -5.74 2.32 7.76
C SER A 225 -7.01 2.38 6.91
N ALA A 226 -8.18 2.08 7.51
CA ALA A 226 -9.48 2.16 6.84
C ALA A 226 -9.81 3.58 6.35
N VAL A 227 -9.56 4.59 7.18
CA VAL A 227 -9.72 6.02 6.83
C VAL A 227 -8.81 6.40 5.66
N ASN A 228 -7.57 5.93 5.65
CA ASN A 228 -6.62 6.24 4.58
C ASN A 228 -7.06 5.66 3.22
N TYR A 229 -7.72 4.50 3.17
CA TYR A 229 -8.28 4.01 1.90
C TYR A 229 -9.30 4.98 1.30
N ILE A 230 -10.16 5.57 2.13
CA ILE A 230 -11.14 6.57 1.68
C ILE A 230 -10.43 7.82 1.17
N LEU A 231 -9.44 8.32 1.90
CA LEU A 231 -8.70 9.53 1.52
C LEU A 231 -7.88 9.35 0.24
N LEU A 232 -7.25 8.18 0.06
CA LEU A 232 -6.35 7.91 -1.05
C LEU A 232 -7.09 7.41 -2.29
N ALA A 233 -8.11 6.57 -2.12
CA ALA A 233 -8.73 5.81 -3.20
C ALA A 233 -10.26 5.94 -3.25
N GLY A 234 -10.86 6.85 -2.49
CA GLY A 234 -12.30 7.00 -2.39
C GLY A 234 -12.99 7.18 -3.74
N GLU A 235 -12.38 7.91 -4.68
CA GLU A 235 -12.93 8.12 -6.03
C GLU A 235 -13.03 6.83 -6.85
N ALA A 236 -11.98 5.99 -6.81
CA ALA A 236 -12.01 4.69 -7.46
C ALA A 236 -12.97 3.73 -6.72
N PHE A 237 -12.96 3.78 -5.39
CA PHE A 237 -13.70 2.85 -4.54
C PHE A 237 -15.21 3.07 -4.60
N VAL A 238 -15.67 4.33 -4.56
CA VAL A 238 -17.11 4.68 -4.56
C VAL A 238 -17.84 4.18 -5.82
N LYS A 239 -17.13 4.02 -6.94
CA LYS A 239 -17.70 3.45 -8.18
C LYS A 239 -18.29 2.06 -7.94
N GLY A 240 -17.64 1.25 -7.09
CA GLY A 240 -18.14 -0.07 -6.71
C GLY A 240 -19.38 -0.01 -5.79
N ALA A 241 -19.51 1.04 -4.97
CA ALA A 241 -20.69 1.24 -4.13
C ALA A 241 -21.90 1.76 -4.94
N LYS A 242 -21.65 2.61 -5.94
CA LYS A 242 -22.68 3.15 -6.86
C LYS A 242 -23.16 2.11 -7.87
N ASN A 243 -22.23 1.29 -8.37
CA ASN A 243 -22.51 0.28 -9.39
C ASN A 243 -21.93 -1.07 -8.96
N PRO A 244 -22.53 -1.73 -7.96
CA PRO A 244 -22.00 -3.00 -7.47
C PRO A 244 -22.03 -4.07 -8.55
N LEU A 245 -20.90 -4.76 -8.73
CA LEU A 245 -20.86 -5.99 -9.49
C LEU A 245 -21.76 -7.05 -8.83
N PRO A 246 -22.41 -7.94 -9.60
CA PRO A 246 -23.31 -8.95 -9.04
C PRO A 246 -22.69 -9.77 -7.90
N LYS A 247 -21.41 -10.12 -8.00
CA LYS A 247 -20.67 -10.86 -6.96
C LYS A 247 -20.44 -10.08 -5.66
N TRP A 248 -20.50 -8.74 -5.69
CA TRP A 248 -20.14 -7.86 -4.57
C TRP A 248 -21.33 -7.03 -4.04
N LYS A 249 -22.53 -7.21 -4.58
CA LYS A 249 -23.70 -6.35 -4.31
C LYS A 249 -24.07 -6.20 -2.84
N PHE A 250 -23.75 -7.20 -2.02
CA PHE A 250 -24.03 -7.16 -0.58
C PHE A 250 -22.85 -6.65 0.26
N GLU A 251 -21.63 -6.69 -0.30
CA GLU A 251 -20.40 -6.34 0.41
C GLU A 251 -20.03 -4.87 0.22
N LEU A 252 -20.34 -4.31 -0.96
CA LEU A 252 -20.12 -2.89 -1.27
C LEU A 252 -21.37 -2.30 -1.91
N ASN A 253 -22.10 -1.49 -1.16
CA ASN A 253 -23.34 -0.85 -1.58
C ASN A 253 -23.59 0.43 -0.77
N GLU A 254 -24.66 1.15 -1.12
CA GLU A 254 -25.10 2.37 -0.44
C GLU A 254 -25.25 2.22 1.09
N ASN A 255 -25.82 1.11 1.56
CA ASN A 255 -26.00 0.87 3.00
C ASN A 255 -24.68 0.72 3.75
N LYS A 256 -23.74 -0.04 3.17
CA LYS A 256 -22.38 -0.19 3.70
C LYS A 256 -21.63 1.14 3.69
N TRP A 257 -21.74 1.90 2.59
CA TRP A 257 -21.15 3.24 2.47
C TRP A 257 -21.63 4.18 3.58
N ARG A 258 -22.96 4.26 3.80
CA ARG A 258 -23.56 5.03 4.90
C ARG A 258 -23.06 4.58 6.27
N LEU A 259 -23.04 3.26 6.51
CA LEU A 259 -22.63 2.69 7.78
C LEU A 259 -21.19 3.10 8.11
N TRP A 260 -20.26 2.89 7.17
CA TRP A 260 -18.85 3.20 7.39
C TRP A 260 -18.63 4.71 7.53
N ALA A 261 -19.30 5.55 6.73
CA ALA A 261 -19.24 7.00 6.90
C ALA A 261 -19.72 7.43 8.31
N SER A 262 -20.83 6.86 8.80
CA SER A 262 -21.30 7.12 10.16
C SER A 262 -20.30 6.68 11.22
N LYS A 263 -19.61 5.55 11.02
CA LYS A 263 -18.60 5.04 11.96
C LYS A 263 -17.33 5.90 11.97
N ILE A 264 -16.90 6.38 10.81
CA ILE A 264 -15.77 7.31 10.69
C ILE A 264 -16.10 8.64 11.37
N LYS A 265 -17.32 9.17 11.18
CA LYS A 265 -17.79 10.35 11.89
C LYS A 265 -17.78 10.17 13.41
N GLU A 266 -18.31 9.05 13.90
CA GLU A 266 -18.31 8.71 15.33
C GLU A 266 -16.88 8.73 15.90
N VAL A 267 -15.90 8.21 15.15
CA VAL A 267 -14.49 8.25 15.56
C VAL A 267 -13.99 9.69 15.65
N ALA A 268 -14.21 10.52 14.63
CA ALA A 268 -13.79 11.93 14.62
C ALA A 268 -14.38 12.73 15.79
N GLU A 269 -15.62 12.44 16.18
CA GLU A 269 -16.30 13.09 17.32
C GLU A 269 -15.84 12.56 18.68
N THR A 270 -15.31 11.33 18.72
CA THR A 270 -14.98 10.64 19.98
C THR A 270 -13.54 10.85 20.42
N VAL A 271 -12.59 10.86 19.49
CA VAL A 271 -11.16 10.96 19.83
C VAL A 271 -10.72 12.41 20.06
N ASP A 272 -9.70 12.58 20.89
CA ASP A 272 -9.13 13.89 21.21
C ASP A 272 -8.23 14.40 20.07
N GLU A 273 -7.92 15.72 20.07
CA GLU A 273 -7.05 16.35 19.06
C GLU A 273 -5.64 15.74 19.01
N ASN A 274 -5.18 15.17 20.13
CA ASN A 274 -3.88 14.51 20.25
C ASN A 274 -3.92 13.01 19.93
N ALA A 275 -5.01 12.49 19.36
CA ALA A 275 -5.09 11.12 18.89
C ALA A 275 -3.97 10.81 17.91
N ARG A 276 -3.50 9.56 17.93
CA ARG A 276 -2.27 9.16 17.22
C ARG A 276 -2.37 9.43 15.73
N TRP A 277 -1.25 9.85 15.16
CA TRP A 277 -1.07 10.09 13.73
C TRP A 277 -2.12 11.03 13.10
N GLY A 278 -2.69 11.93 13.90
CA GLY A 278 -3.72 12.87 13.45
C GLY A 278 -5.06 12.20 13.11
N LEU A 279 -5.38 11.07 13.75
CA LEU A 279 -6.59 10.29 13.46
C LEU A 279 -7.87 11.13 13.43
N LYS A 280 -8.02 12.10 14.35
CA LYS A 280 -9.21 12.95 14.42
C LYS A 280 -9.45 13.71 13.11
N ALA A 281 -8.46 14.51 12.69
CA ALA A 281 -8.55 15.32 11.48
C ALA A 281 -8.76 14.45 10.24
N ARG A 282 -8.02 13.34 10.13
CA ARG A 282 -8.16 12.42 9.00
C ARG A 282 -9.51 11.73 8.94
N ALA A 283 -10.07 11.34 10.08
CA ALA A 283 -11.41 10.76 10.13
C ALA A 283 -12.47 11.79 9.72
N GLN A 284 -12.32 13.04 10.15
CA GLN A 284 -13.20 14.13 9.71
C GLN A 284 -13.12 14.31 8.18
N ASP A 285 -11.92 14.45 7.62
CA ASP A 285 -11.70 14.61 6.19
C ASP A 285 -12.28 13.41 5.40
N ALA A 286 -12.10 12.19 5.90
CA ALA A 286 -12.63 11.00 5.24
C ALA A 286 -14.15 10.95 5.27
N TYR A 287 -14.79 11.32 6.38
CA TYR A 287 -16.25 11.41 6.47
C TYR A 287 -16.79 12.42 5.44
N GLU A 288 -16.22 13.63 5.42
CA GLU A 288 -16.60 14.68 4.47
C GLU A 288 -16.45 14.20 3.03
N ARG A 289 -15.32 13.53 2.74
CA ARG A 289 -15.06 12.94 1.43
C ARG A 289 -16.06 11.84 1.07
N MET A 290 -16.46 10.99 2.00
CA MET A 290 -17.48 9.96 1.72
C MET A 290 -18.84 10.57 1.38
N VAL A 291 -19.22 11.65 2.06
CA VAL A 291 -20.46 12.38 1.78
C VAL A 291 -20.39 13.06 0.42
N GLU A 292 -19.26 13.72 0.10
CA GLU A 292 -19.04 14.39 -1.19
C GLU A 292 -19.07 13.40 -2.37
N LEU A 293 -18.47 12.22 -2.20
CA LEU A 293 -18.34 11.23 -3.28
C LEU A 293 -19.66 10.49 -3.59
N TYR A 294 -20.55 10.35 -2.60
CA TYR A 294 -21.85 9.67 -2.77
C TYR A 294 -22.98 10.39 -2.01
N PRO A 295 -23.32 11.64 -2.38
CA PRO A 295 -24.30 12.43 -1.65
C PRO A 295 -25.71 11.83 -1.69
N GLU A 296 -26.05 11.11 -2.76
CA GLU A 296 -27.35 10.45 -2.91
C GLU A 296 -27.55 9.38 -1.82
N ALA A 297 -26.47 8.73 -1.36
CA ALA A 297 -26.55 7.76 -0.27
C ALA A 297 -26.99 8.38 1.06
N PHE A 298 -26.84 9.69 1.25
CA PHE A 298 -27.15 10.39 2.50
C PHE A 298 -28.39 11.28 2.39
N SER A 299 -28.95 11.40 1.19
CA SER A 299 -30.20 12.11 0.97
C SER A 299 -31.34 11.19 1.39
N SER A 300 -32.10 11.57 2.41
CA SER A 300 -33.29 10.84 2.82
C SER A 300 -34.31 10.81 1.67
N ASP A 301 -34.77 9.61 1.29
CA ASP A 301 -35.98 9.43 0.49
C ASP A 301 -37.18 10.00 1.27
N GLU A 302 -37.43 11.31 1.15
CA GLU A 302 -38.67 11.94 1.59
C GLU A 302 -39.83 11.76 0.59
N SER A 303 -39.66 10.99 -0.49
CA SER A 303 -40.66 10.89 -1.56
C SER A 303 -41.39 9.55 -1.70
N THR A 304 -41.49 8.72 -0.66
CA THR A 304 -42.39 7.54 -0.66
C THR A 304 -43.28 7.45 0.58
N ARG A 305 -43.98 8.53 0.91
CA ARG A 305 -45.22 8.50 1.69
C ARG A 305 -46.17 9.63 1.26
N GLU A 306 -46.85 9.44 0.14
CA GLU A 306 -48.20 9.98 -0.11
C GLU A 306 -49.11 8.87 -0.63
#